data_AF-A0A6I4RSP1-F1
#
_entry.id   AF-A0A6I4RSP1-F1
#
_cell.length_a   1.000
_cell.length_b   1.000
_cell.length_c   1.000
_cell.angle_alpha   90.00
_cell.angle_beta   90.00
_cell.angle_gamma   90.00
#
_symmetry.space_group_name_H-M   'P 1'
#
loop_
_entity.id
_entity.type
_entity.pdbx_description
1 polymer ?
#
loop_
_entity_poly.entity_id
_entity_poly.type
_entity_poly.pdbx_seq_one_letter_code
_entity_poly.pdbx_strand_id
1 'polypeptide(L)'
;MPTFNHVLMNKYHYQTGATRFDTIDNIKLGIQGYIIGLYPQPDVEITLTKLDAGWRLVAEYEADRDLTESLERIANTYKKNK
;
A
#
# COMPACT_ATOMS: atom_id res chain seq x y z
N MET A 1 32.33 -4.37 11.43
CA MET A 1 30.85 -4.39 11.40
C MET A 1 30.45 -4.15 9.95
N PRO A 2 29.64 -5.00 9.30
CA PRO A 2 29.22 -4.73 7.94
C PRO A 2 28.30 -3.51 7.98
N THR A 3 28.72 -2.44 7.31
CA THR A 3 27.87 -1.28 7.00
C THR A 3 26.76 -1.76 6.10
N PHE A 4 25.53 -1.81 6.62
CA PHE A 4 24.34 -1.89 5.79
C PHE A 4 24.33 -0.63 4.92
N ASN A 5 24.74 -0.76 3.66
CA ASN A 5 24.48 0.27 2.67
C ASN A 5 22.96 0.41 2.64
N HIS A 6 22.43 1.52 3.14
CA HIS A 6 21.07 1.93 2.78
C HIS A 6 21.06 2.02 1.26
N VAL A 7 20.49 1.01 0.60
CA VAL A 7 20.13 1.12 -0.80
C VAL A 7 19.25 2.35 -0.88
N LEU A 8 19.60 3.32 -1.73
CA LEU A 8 18.80 4.51 -1.95
C LEU A 8 17.42 4.05 -2.44
N MET A 9 16.46 3.97 -1.52
CA MET A 9 15.08 3.67 -1.81
C MET A 9 14.38 4.99 -2.07
N ASN A 10 13.59 5.03 -3.15
CA ASN A 10 12.75 6.18 -3.43
C ASN A 10 11.50 6.08 -2.57
N LYS A 11 11.02 7.24 -2.10
CA LYS A 11 9.71 7.35 -1.47
C LYS A 11 8.64 7.41 -2.54
N TYR A 12 7.68 6.51 -2.45
CA TYR A 12 6.53 6.44 -3.33
C TYR A 12 5.24 6.65 -2.53
N HIS A 13 4.21 7.10 -3.24
CA HIS A 13 2.89 7.34 -2.70
C HIS A 13 1.86 6.65 -3.59
N TYR A 14 0.97 5.88 -2.97
CA TYR A 14 -0.17 5.25 -3.63
C TYR A 14 -1.46 5.58 -2.89
N GLN A 15 -2.51 5.95 -3.64
CA GLN A 15 -3.82 6.28 -3.07
C GLN A 15 -4.94 5.51 -3.77
N THR A 16 -5.88 5.00 -2.99
CA THR A 16 -7.09 4.37 -3.52
C THR A 16 -8.28 4.60 -2.58
N GLY A 17 -9.47 4.16 -2.97
CA GLY A 17 -10.68 4.33 -2.16
C GLY A 17 -11.74 3.28 -2.41
N ALA A 18 -12.65 3.13 -1.45
CA ALA A 18 -13.82 2.27 -1.56
C ALA A 18 -14.97 2.80 -0.69
N THR A 19 -16.21 2.53 -1.09
CA THR A 19 -17.41 2.96 -0.34
C THR A 19 -17.59 2.17 0.96
N ARG A 20 -17.29 0.87 0.94
CA ARG A 20 -17.45 -0.05 2.07
C ARG A 20 -16.17 -0.20 2.87
N PHE A 21 -16.30 -0.19 4.21
CA PHE A 21 -15.17 -0.39 5.12
C PHE A 21 -14.46 -1.73 4.90
N ASP A 22 -15.18 -2.85 4.87
CA ASP A 22 -14.54 -4.16 4.63
C ASP A 22 -13.94 -4.29 3.22
N THR A 23 -14.26 -3.42 2.26
CA THR A 23 -13.51 -3.41 0.99
C THR A 23 -12.18 -2.71 1.17
N ILE A 24 -12.17 -1.51 1.75
CA ILE A 24 -10.93 -0.75 1.93
C ILE A 24 -9.97 -1.41 2.94
N ASP A 25 -10.50 -2.10 3.94
CA ASP A 25 -9.69 -2.83 4.93
C ASP A 25 -9.01 -4.06 4.31
N ASN A 26 -9.72 -4.79 3.44
CA ASN A 26 -9.09 -5.87 2.67
C ASN A 26 -8.01 -5.36 1.70
N ILE A 27 -8.25 -4.20 1.08
CA ILE A 27 -7.25 -3.54 0.22
C ILE A 27 -6.01 -3.17 1.05
N LYS A 28 -6.19 -2.59 2.24
CA LYS A 28 -5.12 -2.27 3.18
C LYS A 28 -4.26 -3.49 3.50
N LEU A 29 -4.90 -4.58 3.92
CA LEU A 29 -4.21 -5.81 4.28
C LEU A 29 -3.45 -6.41 3.09
N GLY A 30 -4.05 -6.38 1.89
CA GLY A 30 -3.40 -6.84 0.66
C GLY A 30 -2.16 -6.03 0.30
N ILE A 31 -2.24 -4.70 0.37
CA ILE A 31 -1.10 -3.79 0.09
C ILE A 31 0.01 -3.99 1.13
N GLN A 32 -0.35 -3.99 2.42
CA GLN A 32 0.60 -4.17 3.50
C GLN A 32 1.32 -5.52 3.41
N GLY A 33 0.57 -6.61 3.16
CA GLY A 33 1.13 -7.95 2.98
C GLY A 33 2.05 -8.05 1.76
N TYR A 34 1.70 -7.40 0.65
CA TYR A 34 2.53 -7.38 -0.55
C TYR A 34 3.88 -6.68 -0.32
N ILE A 35 3.87 -5.49 0.30
CA ILE A 35 5.09 -4.73 0.56
C ILE A 35 5.99 -5.47 1.57
N ILE A 36 5.41 -6.03 2.65
CA ILE A 36 6.16 -6.85 3.62
C ILE A 36 6.74 -8.11 2.99
N GLY A 37 6.04 -8.71 2.02
CA GLY A 37 6.54 -9.88 1.30
C GLY A 37 7.70 -9.57 0.34
N LEU A 38 7.83 -8.33 -0.12
CA LEU A 38 8.85 -7.93 -1.09
C LEU A 38 10.14 -7.42 -0.44
N TYR A 39 10.03 -6.73 0.70
CA TYR A 39 11.18 -6.06 1.32
C TYR A 39 11.46 -6.63 2.71
N PRO A 40 12.73 -6.87 3.07
CA PRO A 40 13.10 -7.45 4.37
C PRO A 40 12.88 -6.48 5.55
N GLN A 41 12.92 -5.17 5.29
CA GLN A 41 12.64 -4.11 6.27
C GLN A 41 11.87 -2.98 5.56
N PRO A 42 10.58 -3.17 5.25
CA PRO A 42 9.80 -2.16 4.55
C PRO A 42 9.53 -0.97 5.48
N ASP A 43 9.87 0.23 5.04
CA ASP A 43 9.28 1.45 5.60
C ASP A 43 7.98 1.71 4.84
N VAL A 44 6.84 1.45 5.49
CA VAL A 44 5.51 1.64 4.93
C VAL A 44 4.57 2.23 5.96
N GLU A 45 4.00 3.38 5.64
CA GLU A 45 2.94 4.03 6.42
C GLU A 45 1.63 3.93 5.63
N ILE A 46 0.58 3.39 6.26
CA ILE A 46 -0.75 3.31 5.64
C ILE A 46 -1.75 4.06 6.49
N THR A 47 -2.33 5.12 5.91
CA THR A 47 -3.39 5.91 6.51
C THR A 47 -4.74 5.54 5.91
N LEU A 48 -5.73 5.32 6.78
CA LEU A 48 -7.11 5.09 6.38
C LEU A 48 -8.01 6.23 6.90
N THR A 49 -8.64 6.94 5.98
CA THR A 49 -9.46 8.13 6.29
C THR A 49 -10.91 7.90 5.89
N LYS A 50 -11.84 8.11 6.83
CA LYS A 50 -13.28 8.13 6.54
C LYS A 50 -13.66 9.44 5.86
N LEU A 51 -14.40 9.35 4.76
CA LEU A 51 -14.95 10.45 3.99
C LEU A 51 -16.49 10.33 3.94
N ASP A 52 -17.18 11.39 3.54
CA ASP A 52 -18.64 11.37 3.40
C ASP A 52 -19.13 10.30 2.40
N ALA A 53 -18.35 10.07 1.33
CA ALA A 53 -18.66 9.12 0.27
C ALA A 53 -18.06 7.71 0.48
N GLY A 54 -17.35 7.46 1.59
CA GLY A 54 -16.71 6.18 1.85
C GLY A 54 -15.37 6.31 2.57
N TRP A 55 -14.35 5.66 2.02
CA TRP A 55 -13.03 5.59 2.64
C TRP A 55 -11.93 5.83 1.62
N ARG A 56 -10.90 6.54 2.05
CA ARG A 56 -9.64 6.73 1.33
C ARG A 56 -8.53 6.00 2.06
N LEU A 57 -7.69 5.31 1.29
CA LEU A 57 -6.46 4.71 1.74
C LEU A 57 -5.29 5.40 1.05
N VAL A 58 -4.29 5.78 1.83
CA VAL A 58 -3.00 6.30 1.36
C VAL A 58 -1.92 5.36 1.90
N ALA A 59 -1.02 4.91 1.03
CA ALA A 59 0.16 4.14 1.38
C ALA A 59 1.40 4.89 0.92
N GLU A 60 2.27 5.23 1.86
CA GLU A 60 3.58 5.83 1.61
C GLU A 60 4.63 4.77 1.93
N TYR A 61 5.56 4.54 1.01
CA TYR A 61 6.50 3.43 1.14
C TYR A 61 7.85 3.74 0.49
N GLU A 62 8.91 3.15 1.05
CA GLU A 62 10.25 3.12 0.46
C GLU A 62 10.44 1.85 -0.38
N ALA A 63 10.83 2.03 -1.64
CA ALA A 63 11.08 0.92 -2.56
C ALA A 63 12.20 1.24 -3.57
N ASP A 64 12.75 0.19 -4.18
CA ASP A 64 13.70 0.29 -5.30
C ASP A 64 13.02 0.65 -6.63
N ARG A 65 11.70 0.53 -6.71
CA ARG A 65 10.86 0.87 -7.88
C ARG A 65 9.45 1.25 -7.48
N ASP A 66 8.75 1.94 -8.37
CA ASP A 66 7.34 2.26 -8.19
C ASP A 66 6.48 0.99 -8.25
N LEU A 67 5.67 0.75 -7.22
CA LEU A 67 4.78 -0.40 -7.10
C LEU A 67 3.33 -0.06 -7.46
N THR A 68 3.02 1.18 -7.84
CA THR A 68 1.67 1.71 -8.08
C THR A 68 0.81 0.76 -8.93
N GLU A 69 1.33 0.22 -10.03
CA GLU A 69 0.58 -0.71 -10.88
C GLU A 69 0.17 -1.99 -10.13
N SER A 70 1.08 -2.54 -9.32
CA SER A 70 0.82 -3.75 -8.55
C SER A 70 -0.17 -3.48 -7.41
N LEU A 71 -0.03 -2.35 -6.72
CA LEU A 71 -0.96 -1.94 -5.67
C LEU A 71 -2.37 -1.66 -6.23
N GLU A 72 -2.47 -1.07 -7.43
CA GLU A 72 -3.74 -0.84 -8.12
C GLU A 72 -4.41 -2.16 -8.55
N ARG A 73 -3.63 -3.16 -9.00
CA ARG A 73 -4.16 -4.50 -9.29
C ARG A 73 -4.70 -5.19 -8.04
N ILE A 74 -4.00 -5.09 -6.91
CA ILE A 74 -4.47 -5.60 -5.61
C ILE A 74 -5.78 -4.90 -5.24
N ALA A 75 -5.82 -3.58 -5.31
CA ALA A 75 -7.02 -2.81 -4.98
C ALA A 75 -8.23 -3.20 -5.84
N ASN A 76 -8.02 -3.32 -7.16
CA ASN A 76 -9.07 -3.69 -8.10
C ASN A 76 -9.58 -5.12 -7.89
N THR A 77 -8.75 -6.04 -7.42
CA THR A 77 -9.19 -7.41 -7.09
C THR A 77 -10.25 -7.39 -5.99
N TYR A 78 -10.06 -6.60 -4.93
CA TYR A 78 -11.03 -6.50 -3.85
C TYR A 78 -12.25 -5.62 -4.21
N LYS A 79 -12.09 -4.63 -5.09
CA LYS A 79 -13.21 -3.82 -5.59
C LYS A 79 -14.16 -4.64 -6.49
N LYS A 80 -13.63 -5.55 -7.31
CA LYS A 80 -14.43 -6.39 -8.22
C LYS A 80 -15.18 -7.52 -7.52
N ASN A 81 -14.72 -7.94 -6.35
CA ASN A 81 -15.32 -9.04 -5.60
C ASN A 81 -16.54 -8.62 -4.74
N LYS A 82 -17.10 -7.41 -4.95
CA LYS A 82 -18.29 -6.91 -4.26
C LYS A 82 -19.17 -6.08 -5.20
#